data_AF-A0A5N9CTY2-F1
#
_entry.id   AF-A0A5N9CTY2-F1
#
_cell.length_a   1.000
_cell.length_b   1.000
_cell.length_c   1.000
_cell.angle_alpha   90.00
_cell.angle_beta   90.00
_cell.angle_gamma   90.00
#
_symmetry.space_group_name_H-M   'P 1'
#
loop_
_entity.id
_entity.type
_entity.pdbx_description
1 polymer ?
#
loop_
_entity_poly.entity_id
_entity_poly.type
_entity_poly.pdbx_seq_one_letter_code
_entity_poly.pdbx_strand_id
1 'polypeptide(L)'
;MGIVYAREIEGVEHTFRVSGKLIMNALVMYDHQTNTLWSQFLIQGVKGPLVNGDLEIVPAVQTSWQQWVNLHPDMLVLDKGGSYGSDINNGYYNGGLTGIIGESNKD
;
A
#
# COMPACT_ATOMS: atom_id res chain seq x y z
N MET A 1 2.60 -5.66 13.94
CA MET A 1 3.88 -5.51 13.24
C MET A 1 3.60 -5.65 11.75
N GLY A 2 4.15 -4.76 10.93
CA GLY A 2 3.96 -4.79 9.47
C GLY A 2 5.05 -5.62 8.79
N ILE A 3 4.75 -6.11 7.59
CA ILE A 3 5.74 -6.69 6.67
C ILE A 3 5.82 -5.77 5.46
N VAL A 4 7.05 -5.52 4.98
CA VAL A 4 7.30 -4.71 3.79
C VAL A 4 7.95 -5.61 2.75
N TYR A 5 7.50 -5.47 1.50
CA TYR A 5 8.03 -6.22 0.37
C TYR A 5 8.73 -5.28 -0.61
N ALA A 6 9.78 -5.76 -1.27
CA ALA A 6 10.40 -5.03 -2.37
C ALA A 6 9.38 -4.89 -3.51
N ARG A 7 9.37 -3.73 -4.16
CA ARG A 7 8.55 -3.49 -5.34
C ARG A 7 9.26 -3.82 -6.65
N GLU A 8 10.53 -4.18 -6.59
CA GLU A 8 11.31 -4.63 -7.74
C GLU A 8 11.25 -6.15 -7.82
N ILE A 9 10.81 -6.68 -8.95
CA ILE A 9 10.77 -8.12 -9.24
C ILE A 9 11.51 -8.32 -10.55
N GLU A 10 12.53 -9.19 -10.54
CA GLU A 10 13.36 -9.47 -11.72
C GLU A 10 13.94 -8.21 -12.40
N GLY A 11 14.30 -7.20 -11.61
CA GLY A 11 14.87 -5.94 -12.12
C GLY A 11 13.85 -4.95 -12.68
N VAL A 12 12.55 -5.24 -12.58
CA VAL A 12 11.47 -4.36 -13.02
C VAL A 12 10.74 -3.80 -11.82
N GLU A 13 10.51 -2.49 -11.81
CA GLU A 13 9.77 -1.84 -10.74
C GLU A 13 8.25 -1.98 -10.97
N HIS A 14 7.57 -2.63 -10.02
CA HIS A 14 6.13 -2.88 -10.04
C HIS A 14 5.35 -1.88 -9.18
N THR A 15 4.07 -1.73 -9.49
CA THR A 15 3.12 -0.89 -8.77
C THR A 15 1.96 -1.74 -8.27
N PHE A 16 1.91 -1.93 -6.96
CA PHE A 16 0.88 -2.72 -6.31
C PHE A 16 -0.34 -1.86 -5.92
N ARG A 17 -1.53 -2.40 -6.16
CA ARG A 17 -2.82 -1.85 -5.71
C ARG A 17 -3.62 -2.93 -4.98
N VAL A 18 -4.77 -2.51 -4.44
CA VAL A 18 -5.74 -3.45 -3.84
C VAL A 18 -6.55 -4.09 -4.97
N SER A 19 -6.60 -5.43 -5.00
CA SER A 19 -7.35 -6.17 -6.03
C SER A 19 -8.87 -6.22 -5.79
N GLY A 20 -9.32 -5.84 -4.58
CA GLY A 20 -10.70 -6.07 -4.11
C GLY A 20 -11.01 -7.53 -3.78
N LYS A 21 -10.01 -8.42 -3.79
CA LYS A 21 -10.17 -9.85 -3.53
C LYS A 21 -9.55 -10.25 -2.20
N LEU A 22 -10.07 -11.34 -1.64
CA LEU A 22 -9.57 -11.98 -0.44
C LEU A 22 -9.14 -13.41 -0.73
N ILE A 23 -8.01 -13.82 -0.14
CA ILE A 23 -7.61 -15.22 0.01
C ILE A 23 -7.45 -15.45 1.51
N MET A 24 -8.15 -16.43 2.09
CA MET A 24 -8.08 -16.71 3.53
C MET A 24 -8.36 -15.46 4.40
N ASN A 25 -9.32 -14.62 4.00
CA ASN A 25 -9.65 -13.33 4.62
C ASN A 25 -8.51 -12.30 4.60
N ALA A 26 -7.50 -12.49 3.75
CA ALA A 26 -6.40 -11.57 3.54
C ALA A 26 -6.51 -10.84 2.20
N LEU A 27 -6.14 -9.55 2.20
CA LEU A 27 -6.07 -8.77 0.97
C LEU A 27 -5.06 -9.37 -0.02
N VAL A 28 -5.49 -9.47 -1.27
CA VAL A 28 -4.63 -9.84 -2.39
C VAL A 28 -4.16 -8.57 -3.10
N MET A 29 -2.86 -8.42 -3.27
CA MET A 29 -2.30 -7.30 -4.01
C MET A 29 -2.43 -7.54 -5.51
N TYR A 30 -2.63 -6.49 -6.28
CA TYR A 30 -2.69 -6.52 -7.74
C TYR A 30 -1.52 -5.70 -8.30
N ASP A 31 -0.69 -6.36 -9.10
CA ASP A 31 0.39 -5.73 -9.85
C ASP A 31 -0.16 -5.13 -11.15
N HIS A 32 -0.04 -3.81 -11.30
CA HIS A 32 -0.58 -3.07 -12.44
C HIS A 32 0.14 -3.36 -13.76
N GLN A 33 1.42 -3.75 -13.71
CA GLN A 33 2.26 -3.97 -14.88
C GLN A 33 1.89 -5.29 -15.57
N THR A 34 1.68 -6.35 -14.79
CA THR A 34 1.46 -7.70 -15.34
C THR A 34 0.04 -8.23 -15.13
N ASN A 35 -0.78 -7.52 -14.36
CA ASN A 35 -2.06 -8.01 -13.85
C ASN A 35 -1.93 -9.23 -12.92
N THR A 36 -0.74 -9.49 -12.37
CA THR A 36 -0.52 -10.58 -11.43
C THR A 36 -1.17 -10.26 -10.08
N LEU A 37 -1.80 -11.27 -9.49
CA LEU A 37 -2.32 -11.27 -8.13
C LEU A 37 -1.29 -11.89 -7.20
N TRP A 38 -1.03 -11.22 -6.08
CA TRP A 38 0.02 -11.58 -5.13
C TRP A 38 -0.57 -11.79 -3.74
N SER A 39 -0.18 -12.89 -3.10
CA SER A 39 -0.55 -13.20 -1.73
C SER A 39 0.57 -12.79 -0.78
N GLN A 40 0.28 -11.88 0.15
CA GLN A 40 1.22 -11.48 1.20
C GLN A 40 1.50 -12.62 2.19
N PHE A 41 0.55 -13.53 2.39
CA PHE A 41 0.73 -14.66 3.31
C PHE A 41 1.58 -15.77 2.73
N LEU A 42 1.45 -16.01 1.42
CA LEU A 42 2.22 -17.03 0.72
C LEU A 42 3.54 -16.47 0.16
N ILE A 43 3.74 -15.16 0.22
CA ILE A 43 4.95 -14.47 -0.26
C ILE A 43 5.17 -14.74 -1.77
N GLN A 44 4.10 -14.89 -2.53
CA GLN A 44 4.19 -15.30 -3.94
C GLN A 44 3.06 -14.80 -4.83
N GLY A 45 3.32 -14.79 -6.14
CA GLY A 45 2.32 -14.62 -7.18
C GLY A 45 1.40 -15.85 -7.25
N VAL A 46 0.10 -15.64 -7.07
CA VAL A 46 -0.90 -16.72 -7.01
C VAL A 46 -1.71 -16.85 -8.30
N LYS A 47 -1.72 -15.83 -9.16
CA LYS A 47 -2.40 -15.85 -10.46
C LYS A 47 -1.87 -14.75 -11.37
N GLY A 48 -1.58 -15.07 -12.63
CA GLY A 48 -1.14 -14.11 -13.65
C GLY A 48 0.21 -14.49 -14.24
N PRO A 49 0.83 -13.60 -15.04
CA PRO A 49 2.10 -13.87 -15.70
C PRO A 49 3.27 -14.21 -14.76
N LEU A 50 3.28 -13.66 -13.54
CA LEU A 50 4.32 -13.89 -12.54
C LEU A 50 3.89 -14.89 -11.46
N VAL A 51 3.10 -15.90 -11.82
CA VAL A 51 2.70 -16.97 -10.88
C VAL A 51 3.91 -17.76 -10.38
N ASN A 52 3.92 -18.09 -9.09
CA ASN A 52 5.05 -18.68 -8.37
C ASN A 52 6.31 -17.79 -8.30
N GLY A 53 6.23 -16.53 -8.75
CA GLY A 53 7.27 -15.54 -8.46
C GLY A 53 7.24 -15.19 -6.97
N ASP A 54 8.41 -14.92 -6.39
CA ASP A 54 8.56 -14.64 -4.97
C ASP A 54 8.53 -13.13 -4.67
N LEU A 55 8.05 -12.76 -3.47
CA LEU A 55 8.19 -11.41 -2.92
C LEU A 55 9.37 -11.34 -1.95
N GLU A 56 10.33 -10.46 -2.22
CA GLU A 56 11.42 -10.21 -1.28
C GLU A 56 10.93 -9.39 -0.08
N ILE A 57 11.22 -9.85 1.14
CA ILE A 57 10.93 -9.10 2.37
C ILE A 57 12.04 -8.07 2.60
N VAL A 58 11.65 -6.81 2.76
CA VAL A 58 12.57 -5.71 3.07
C VAL A 58 12.54 -5.41 4.58
N PRO A 59 13.70 -5.21 5.23
CA PRO A 59 13.75 -4.81 6.63
C PRO A 59 12.97 -3.52 6.88
N ALA A 60 12.11 -3.54 7.89
CA ALA A 60 11.33 -2.38 8.32
C ALA A 60 11.44 -2.17 9.82
N VAL A 61 11.54 -0.90 10.23
CA VAL A 61 11.62 -0.51 11.64
C VAL A 61 10.27 0.01 12.10
N GLN A 62 9.67 -0.67 13.07
CA GLN A 62 8.51 -0.15 13.79
C GLN A 62 9.02 0.62 15.02
N THR A 63 8.90 1.95 15.01
CA THR A 63 9.40 2.82 16.08
C THR A 63 8.39 3.92 16.42
N SER A 64 8.59 4.59 17.56
CA SER A 64 7.84 5.79 17.89
C SER A 64 8.37 7.00 17.11
N TRP A 65 7.52 8.01 16.95
CA TRP A 65 7.90 9.29 16.35
C TRP A 65 9.06 9.95 17.11
N GLN A 66 8.98 9.99 18.44
CA GLN A 66 10.01 10.60 19.29
C GLN A 66 11.38 9.94 19.06
N GLN A 67 11.42 8.61 19.01
CA GLN A 67 12.65 7.88 18.76
C GLN A 67 13.19 8.12 17.35
N TRP A 68 12.30 8.18 16.35
CA TRP A 68 12.68 8.47 14.97
C TRP A 68 13.31 9.86 14.82
N VAL A 69 12.71 10.90 15.41
CA VAL A 69 13.26 12.27 15.40
C VAL A 69 14.64 12.34 16.08
N ASN A 70 14.81 11.65 17.20
CA ASN A 70 16.09 11.61 17.90
C ASN A 70 17.20 10.95 17.06
N LEU A 71 16.86 9.94 16.26
CA LEU A 71 17.81 9.22 15.40
C LEU A 71 18.09 9.95 14.08
N HIS A 72 17.11 10.71 13.57
CA HIS A 72 17.18 11.40 12.29
C HIS A 72 16.80 12.89 12.45
N PRO A 73 17.62 13.70 13.14
CA PRO A 73 17.28 15.09 13.45
C PRO A 73 17.17 15.98 12.20
N ASP A 74 17.91 15.65 11.14
CA ASP A 74 18.00 16.44 9.91
C ASP A 74 17.01 15.99 8.83
N MET A 75 16.06 15.11 9.15
CA MET A 75 15.12 14.58 8.15
C MET A 75 14.16 15.65 7.64
N LEU A 76 13.82 15.57 6.36
CA LEU A 76 12.68 16.30 5.79
C LEU A 76 11.41 15.46 5.94
N VAL A 77 10.42 15.97 6.67
CA VAL A 77 9.14 15.27 6.86
C VAL A 77 8.19 15.50 5.69
N LEU A 78 7.99 16.77 5.34
CA LEU A 78 7.11 17.18 4.25
C LEU A 78 7.48 18.59 3.82
N ASP A 79 7.77 18.76 2.53
CA ASP A 79 7.85 20.07 1.90
C ASP A 79 6.64 20.25 0.97
N LYS A 80 5.81 21.25 1.26
CA LYS A 80 4.61 21.56 0.46
C LYS A 80 4.89 22.58 -0.65
N GLY A 81 6.09 23.17 -0.72
CA GLY A 81 6.53 24.01 -1.84
C GLY A 81 5.74 25.32 -2.09
N GLY A 82 4.90 25.82 -1.17
CA GLY A 82 4.13 27.06 -1.42
C GLY A 82 3.17 27.51 -0.31
N SER A 83 2.61 28.72 -0.49
CA SER A 83 1.63 29.35 0.42
C SER A 83 0.32 28.57 0.44
N TYR A 84 -0.28 28.47 1.63
CA TYR A 84 -1.59 27.86 1.89
C TYR A 84 -2.67 28.48 0.99
N GLY A 85 -2.94 27.85 -0.15
CA GLY A 85 -4.19 28.02 -0.88
C GLY A 85 -5.29 27.31 -0.12
N SER A 86 -6.43 27.96 0.05
CA SER A 86 -7.64 27.43 0.72
C SER A 86 -7.88 25.96 0.40
N ASP A 87 -8.00 25.14 1.44
CA ASP A 87 -8.23 23.69 1.33
C ASP A 87 -9.52 23.39 0.54
N ILE A 88 -9.36 23.05 -0.74
CA ILE A 88 -10.44 22.61 -1.63
C ILE A 88 -11.17 21.35 -1.11
N ASN A 89 -10.55 20.63 -0.18
CA ASN A 89 -11.07 19.40 0.42
C ASN A 89 -11.89 19.62 1.70
N ASN A 90 -12.10 20.86 2.13
CA ASN A 90 -12.90 21.16 3.34
C ASN A 90 -14.34 20.59 3.24
N GLY A 91 -14.89 20.49 2.03
CA GLY A 91 -16.20 19.85 1.80
C GLY A 91 -16.19 18.33 2.01
N TYR A 92 -15.09 17.63 1.73
CA TYR A 92 -14.95 16.18 1.92
C TYR A 92 -14.85 15.79 3.40
N TYR A 93 -14.17 16.60 4.22
CA TYR A 93 -14.04 16.32 5.65
C TYR A 93 -15.29 16.67 6.47
N ASN A 94 -16.14 17.58 5.96
CA ASN A 94 -17.39 17.98 6.61
C ASN A 94 -18.64 17.25 6.06
N GLY A 95 -18.52 16.53 4.94
CA GLY A 95 -19.62 15.76 4.36
C GLY A 95 -19.64 14.33 4.89
N GLY A 96 -20.74 13.92 5.51
CA GLY A 96 -20.96 12.57 6.08
C GLY A 96 -21.04 11.41 5.07
N LEU A 97 -20.44 11.55 3.88
CA LEU A 97 -20.31 10.47 2.91
C LEU A 97 -18.89 9.91 3.00
N THR A 98 -18.64 9.13 4.05
CA THR A 98 -17.49 8.22 4.09
C THR A 98 -17.68 7.21 2.96
N GLY A 99 -17.04 7.49 1.83
CA GLY A 99 -17.11 6.65 0.64
C GLY A 99 -16.53 5.27 0.94
N ILE A 100 -17.42 4.32 1.26
CA ILE A 100 -17.41 2.91 0.88
C ILE A 100 -18.88 2.45 0.96
N ILE A 101 -19.55 2.35 -0.19
CA ILE A 101 -20.77 1.55 -0.30
C ILE A 101 -20.29 0.16 -0.75
N GLY A 102 -20.18 -0.77 0.19
CA GLY A 102 -19.93 -2.16 -0.14
C GLY A 102 -21.19 -2.76 -0.73
N GLU A 103 -21.16 -3.12 -2.01
CA GLU A 103 -22.21 -3.95 -2.61
C GLU A 103 -21.99 -5.40 -2.15
N SER A 104 -22.91 -5.89 -1.32
CA SER A 104 -23.01 -7.31 -0.98
C SER A 104 -23.83 -8.00 -2.06
N ASN A 105 -23.18 -8.76 -2.93
CA ASN A 105 -23.88 -9.73 -3.76
C ASN A 105 -24.05 -11.00 -2.93
N LYS A 106 -25.31 -11.35 -2.64
CA LYS A 106 -25.66 -12.67 -2.13
C LYS A 106 -25.75 -13.61 -3.34
N ASP A 107 -25.05 -14.73 -3.26
CA ASP A 107 -25.34 -15.92 -4.08
C ASP A 107 -26.75 -16.45 -3.75
#